data_AF-A0A522MW35-F1
#
_entry.id   AF-A0A522MW35-F1
#
_cell.length_a   1.000
_cell.length_b   1.000
_cell.length_c   1.000
_cell.angle_alpha   90.00
_cell.angle_beta   90.00
_cell.angle_gamma   90.00
#
_symmetry.space_group_name_H-M   'P 1'
#
loop_
_entity.id
_entity.type
_entity.pdbx_description
1 polymer ?
#
loop_
_entity_poly.entity_id
_entity_poly.type
_entity_poly.pdbx_seq_one_letter_code
_entity_poly.pdbx_strand_id
1 'polypeptide(L)'
;MRGDDLHPVSVLPGAPGAAAHGAGISRLRAGLISWCKRRGGTMARRNLLTVAAMFAFAGAAALTVRAQAPVSYARDVEPIVVKACANCHGGDNPKKGLDLSAGKGFADLTQHKSQESPLMALVKPGDPAGSYLWLKVSHTATEGRGMPRTLFGAKKLPQAELDTIRDWIIQGANP
;
A
#
# COMPACT_ATOMS: atom_id res chain seq x y z
N MET A 1 50.40 8.76 19.04
CA MET A 1 49.74 8.95 20.35
C MET A 1 48.42 9.66 20.05
N ARG A 2 47.32 8.90 20.00
CA ARG A 2 46.20 8.92 20.98
C ARG A 2 45.51 10.28 21.04
N GLY A 3 44.20 10.42 20.83
CA GLY A 3 43.16 9.41 20.74
C GLY A 3 41.82 9.96 20.29
N ASP A 4 40.99 9.02 19.88
CA ASP A 4 39.56 9.10 19.66
C ASP A 4 38.83 9.34 20.98
N ASP A 5 37.97 10.37 21.05
CA ASP A 5 37.04 10.55 22.16
C ASP A 5 35.58 10.51 21.65
N LEU A 6 35.00 9.34 21.83
CA LEU A 6 33.60 8.99 21.62
C LEU A 6 32.76 9.53 22.78
N HIS A 7 31.72 10.30 22.48
CA HIS A 7 30.71 10.69 23.47
C HIS A 7 29.66 9.56 23.65
N PRO A 8 29.33 9.16 24.89
CA PRO A 8 28.31 8.15 25.16
C PRO A 8 26.89 8.75 25.19
N VAL A 9 25.95 8.03 24.55
CA VAL A 9 24.50 8.31 24.59
C VAL A 9 23.91 7.61 25.81
N SER A 10 23.32 8.36 26.75
CA SER A 10 22.64 7.83 27.92
C SER A 10 21.21 7.40 27.58
N VAL A 11 20.91 6.11 27.75
CA VAL A 11 19.57 5.52 27.61
C VAL A 11 18.96 5.35 29.00
N LEU A 12 17.73 5.83 29.18
CA LEU A 12 16.92 5.64 30.39
C LEU A 12 16.16 4.29 30.34
N PRO A 13 15.95 3.59 31.47
CA PRO A 13 15.10 2.40 31.53
C PRO A 13 13.66 2.73 31.94
N GLY A 14 12.68 2.14 31.26
CA GLY A 14 11.24 2.27 31.57
C GLY A 14 10.51 0.91 31.50
N ALA A 15 10.31 0.32 32.68
CA ALA A 15 9.33 -0.67 33.15
C ALA A 15 8.86 -1.87 32.28
N PRO A 16 8.81 -3.09 32.87
CA PRO A 16 8.15 -4.27 32.30
C PRO A 16 6.66 -4.39 32.71
N GLY A 17 5.82 -4.76 31.74
CA GLY A 17 4.43 -5.18 31.95
C GLY A 17 4.28 -6.69 31.71
N ALA A 18 3.72 -7.38 32.71
CA ALA A 18 3.54 -8.82 32.81
C ALA A 18 2.50 -9.39 31.83
N ALA A 19 2.70 -10.64 31.40
CA ALA A 19 1.61 -11.60 31.22
C ALA A 19 2.13 -13.04 31.35
N ALA A 20 1.50 -13.76 32.26
CA ALA A 20 1.68 -15.19 32.50
C ALA A 20 1.20 -16.01 31.29
N HIS A 21 1.68 -17.25 31.17
CA HIS A 21 0.85 -18.47 31.19
C HIS A 21 1.78 -19.67 31.04
N GLY A 22 1.95 -20.41 32.13
CA GLY A 22 2.52 -21.75 32.11
C GLY A 22 1.47 -22.79 31.75
N ALA A 23 1.88 -23.79 30.98
CA ALA A 23 1.37 -25.15 31.04
C ALA A 23 2.42 -26.04 30.36
N GLY A 24 3.13 -26.81 31.17
CA GLY A 24 4.10 -27.78 30.69
C GLY A 24 3.47 -29.13 30.36
N ILE A 25 4.34 -30.03 29.87
CA ILE A 25 4.35 -31.50 29.98
C ILE A 25 3.14 -32.25 29.38
N SER A 26 3.25 -33.42 28.75
CA SER A 26 4.32 -34.39 28.62
C SER A 26 4.00 -35.32 27.45
N ARG A 27 5.02 -36.05 27.00
CA ARG A 27 4.97 -37.09 25.97
C ARG A 27 4.33 -38.39 26.49
N LEU A 28 4.14 -39.32 25.54
CA LEU A 28 3.86 -40.76 25.65
C LEU A 28 2.34 -41.06 25.73
N ARG A 29 1.78 -42.04 25.04
CA ARG A 29 2.32 -43.35 24.64
C ARG A 29 1.38 -43.99 23.62
N ALA A 30 1.94 -44.73 22.66
CA ALA A 30 1.20 -45.64 21.80
C ALA A 30 0.59 -46.80 22.61
N GLY A 31 -0.65 -47.17 22.29
CA GLY A 31 -1.34 -48.33 22.87
C GLY A 31 -2.34 -48.89 21.86
N LEU A 32 -1.99 -50.03 21.27
CA LEU A 32 -2.88 -50.87 20.49
C LEU A 32 -3.90 -51.55 21.42
N ILE A 33 -5.19 -51.45 21.11
CA ILE A 33 -6.23 -52.41 21.54
C ILE A 33 -7.22 -52.50 20.37
N SER A 34 -7.06 -53.51 19.51
CA SER A 34 -7.82 -54.76 19.52
C SER A 34 -9.34 -54.58 19.31
N TRP A 35 -9.76 -54.76 18.06
CA TRP A 35 -10.86 -55.60 17.60
C TRP A 35 -12.08 -55.77 18.54
N CYS A 36 -13.19 -55.10 18.21
CA CYS A 36 -14.51 -55.66 18.48
C CYS A 36 -15.31 -55.72 17.19
N LYS A 37 -15.50 -56.95 16.72
CA LYS A 37 -16.29 -57.34 15.56
C LYS A 37 -17.75 -57.55 16.00
N ARG A 38 -18.66 -56.90 15.26
CA ARG A 38 -19.98 -57.41 14.83
C ARG A 38 -21.14 -57.39 15.85
N ARG A 39 -22.22 -56.73 15.44
CA ARG A 39 -23.58 -57.25 15.10
C ARG A 39 -24.42 -56.00 14.75
N GLY A 40 -25.00 -55.83 13.56
CA GLY A 40 -26.05 -56.65 12.97
C GLY A 40 -27.41 -56.23 13.54
N GLY A 41 -28.11 -55.30 12.89
CA GLY A 41 -29.45 -54.83 13.30
C GLY A 41 -30.13 -54.02 12.21
N THR A 42 -31.32 -54.45 11.85
CA THR A 42 -32.07 -54.19 10.61
C THR A 42 -32.89 -52.90 10.60
N MET A 43 -33.19 -52.46 9.38
CA MET A 43 -34.14 -51.44 8.94
C MET A 43 -35.42 -51.25 9.79
N ALA A 44 -35.76 -49.99 10.10
CA ALA A 44 -37.14 -49.46 10.17
C ALA A 44 -37.05 -47.91 10.15
N ARG A 45 -37.28 -47.24 9.01
CA ARG A 45 -38.55 -46.74 8.45
C ARG A 45 -39.23 -45.60 9.23
N ARG A 46 -39.31 -44.45 8.53
CA ARG A 46 -40.33 -43.36 8.55
C ARG A 46 -40.16 -42.23 9.58
N ASN A 47 -39.73 -41.06 9.10
CA ASN A 47 -40.61 -39.91 8.87
C ASN A 47 -39.88 -38.83 8.02
N LEU A 48 -40.31 -38.70 6.76
CA LEU A 48 -40.08 -37.52 5.92
C LEU A 48 -41.01 -36.39 6.39
N LEU A 49 -40.67 -35.14 6.03
CA LEU A 49 -41.34 -33.84 6.33
C LEU A 49 -40.80 -33.25 7.66
N THR A 50 -39.90 -32.26 7.71
CA THR A 50 -39.85 -30.98 6.98
C THR A 50 -38.40 -30.46 6.86
N VAL A 51 -37.76 -30.61 5.70
CA VAL A 51 -36.53 -29.85 5.33
C VAL A 51 -36.82 -29.15 4.01
N ALA A 52 -37.78 -28.23 4.02
CA ALA A 52 -38.17 -27.49 2.83
C ALA A 52 -38.68 -26.11 3.23
N ALA A 53 -37.76 -25.15 3.40
CA ALA A 53 -37.97 -23.70 3.18
C ALA A 53 -36.83 -22.82 3.75
N MET A 54 -35.54 -23.21 3.67
CA MET A 54 -34.43 -22.28 3.96
C MET A 54 -33.34 -22.25 2.87
N PHE A 55 -33.67 -22.69 1.65
CA PHE A 55 -32.75 -22.63 0.49
C PHE A 55 -33.35 -21.77 -0.63
N ALA A 56 -33.73 -20.53 -0.32
CA ALA A 56 -34.28 -19.63 -1.32
C ALA A 56 -33.84 -18.17 -1.09
N PHE A 57 -32.53 -17.91 -1.03
CA PHE A 57 -31.94 -16.64 -1.48
C PHE A 57 -30.40 -16.70 -1.56
N ALA A 58 -29.83 -17.69 -2.24
CA ALA A 58 -28.43 -17.60 -2.68
C ALA A 58 -28.39 -16.80 -4.00
N GLY A 59 -28.73 -15.51 -3.92
CA GLY A 59 -28.58 -14.60 -5.05
C GLY A 59 -27.10 -14.48 -5.41
N ALA A 60 -26.74 -14.86 -6.62
CA ALA A 60 -25.40 -14.63 -7.16
C ALA A 60 -25.15 -13.11 -7.21
N ALA A 61 -24.44 -12.58 -6.22
CA ALA A 61 -23.88 -11.23 -6.31
C ALA A 61 -22.81 -11.25 -7.38
N ALA A 62 -23.19 -10.92 -8.62
CA ALA A 62 -22.23 -10.67 -9.67
C ALA A 62 -21.36 -9.47 -9.25
N LEU A 63 -20.11 -9.75 -8.88
CA LEU A 63 -19.11 -8.70 -8.66
C LEU A 63 -18.87 -8.04 -10.02
N THR A 64 -19.57 -6.95 -10.30
CA THR A 64 -19.30 -6.14 -11.47
C THR A 64 -17.98 -5.42 -11.23
N VAL A 65 -16.89 -5.90 -11.84
CA VAL A 65 -15.66 -5.12 -11.96
C VAL A 65 -16.00 -3.92 -12.84
N ARG A 66 -16.04 -2.73 -12.22
CA ARG A 66 -16.16 -1.49 -12.98
C ARG A 66 -14.77 -1.17 -13.49
N ALA A 67 -14.59 -1.19 -14.82
CA ALA A 67 -13.40 -0.62 -15.43
C ALA A 67 -13.27 0.84 -14.96
N GLN A 68 -12.12 1.18 -14.38
CA GLN A 68 -11.83 2.57 -14.03
C GLN A 68 -11.79 3.40 -15.32
N ALA A 69 -12.35 4.60 -15.28
CA ALA A 69 -12.31 5.50 -16.41
C ALA A 69 -10.84 5.80 -16.77
N PRO A 70 -10.49 5.94 -18.07
CA PRO A 70 -9.15 6.31 -18.48
C PRO A 70 -8.75 7.65 -17.88
N VAL A 71 -7.63 7.70 -17.16
CA VAL A 71 -7.04 8.90 -16.58
C VAL A 71 -5.92 9.40 -17.49
N SER A 72 -5.92 10.69 -17.80
CA SER A 72 -4.88 11.32 -18.61
C SER A 72 -4.16 12.42 -17.84
N TYR A 73 -2.92 12.69 -18.21
CA TYR A 73 -2.13 13.72 -17.53
C TYR A 73 -2.76 15.10 -17.71
N ALA A 74 -2.98 15.51 -18.95
CA ALA A 74 -3.43 16.87 -19.28
C ALA A 74 -4.79 17.21 -18.65
N ARG A 75 -5.70 16.24 -18.56
CA ARG A 75 -7.06 16.48 -18.04
C ARG A 75 -7.12 16.37 -16.51
N ASP A 76 -6.50 15.34 -15.95
CA ASP A 76 -6.79 14.94 -14.56
C ASP A 76 -5.61 15.22 -13.61
N VAL A 77 -4.36 15.04 -14.07
CA VAL A 77 -3.17 15.13 -13.21
C VAL A 77 -2.53 16.51 -13.23
N GLU A 78 -2.46 17.14 -14.40
CA GLU A 78 -1.84 18.46 -14.58
C GLU A 78 -2.47 19.53 -13.66
N PRO A 79 -3.81 19.63 -13.52
CA PRO A 79 -4.40 20.62 -12.61
C PRO A 79 -3.97 20.42 -11.15
N ILE A 80 -3.76 19.17 -10.72
CA ILE A 80 -3.28 18.83 -9.38
C ILE A 80 -1.81 19.26 -9.24
N VAL A 81 -0.98 18.87 -10.20
CA VAL A 81 0.47 19.14 -10.21
C VAL A 81 0.75 20.63 -10.26
N VAL A 82 0.09 21.38 -11.15
CA VAL A 82 0.27 22.83 -11.28
C VAL A 82 -0.12 23.54 -9.97
N LYS A 83 -1.28 23.20 -9.41
CA LYS A 83 -1.78 23.79 -8.16
C LYS A 83 -0.86 23.50 -6.96
N ALA A 84 -0.36 22.27 -6.84
CA ALA A 84 0.35 21.83 -5.64
C ALA A 84 1.87 22.03 -5.70
N CYS A 85 2.47 22.06 -6.90
CA CYS A 85 3.91 21.93 -7.06
C CYS A 85 4.57 23.08 -7.81
N ALA A 86 3.89 23.70 -8.79
CA ALA A 86 4.52 24.65 -9.72
C ALA A 86 5.10 25.91 -9.05
N ASN A 87 4.60 26.29 -7.86
CA ASN A 87 5.15 27.43 -7.10
C ASN A 87 6.65 27.28 -6.78
N CYS A 88 7.12 26.05 -6.59
CA CYS A 88 8.53 25.76 -6.32
C CYS A 88 9.20 25.02 -7.48
N HIS A 89 8.42 24.24 -8.23
CA HIS A 89 8.85 23.42 -9.36
C HIS A 89 8.30 24.02 -10.65
N GLY A 90 8.63 25.29 -10.93
CA GLY A 90 8.17 25.98 -12.13
C GLY A 90 8.88 27.32 -12.30
N GLY A 91 8.60 28.01 -13.41
CA GLY A 91 9.24 29.27 -13.76
C GLY A 91 10.71 29.09 -14.18
N ASP A 92 11.50 30.15 -14.09
CA ASP A 92 12.87 30.17 -14.65
C ASP A 92 13.89 29.35 -13.84
N ASN A 93 13.58 29.05 -12.56
CA ASN A 93 14.49 28.37 -11.64
C ASN A 93 13.78 27.24 -10.88
N PRO A 94 13.27 26.20 -11.56
CA PRO A 94 12.53 25.13 -10.93
C PRO A 94 13.42 24.35 -9.97
N LYS A 95 12.91 24.04 -8.77
CA LYS A 95 13.64 23.23 -7.80
C LYS A 95 14.01 21.87 -8.42
N LYS A 96 15.29 21.50 -8.26
CA LYS A 96 15.85 20.26 -8.81
C LYS A 96 15.68 20.16 -10.34
N GLY A 97 15.63 21.28 -11.05
CA GLY A 97 15.50 21.30 -12.50
C GLY A 97 14.24 20.62 -13.03
N LEU A 98 13.17 20.56 -12.22
CA LEU A 98 11.92 19.89 -12.55
C LEU A 98 10.82 20.95 -12.73
N ASP A 99 10.47 21.26 -13.98
CA ASP A 99 9.44 22.22 -14.36
C ASP A 99 8.08 21.54 -14.53
N LEU A 100 7.24 21.75 -13.53
CA LEU A 100 5.88 21.27 -13.41
C LEU A 100 4.86 22.37 -13.73
N SER A 101 5.27 23.41 -14.45
CA SER A 101 4.34 24.38 -15.02
C SER A 101 3.45 23.73 -16.10
N ALA A 102 2.30 24.37 -16.35
CA ALA A 102 1.33 23.90 -17.32
C ALA A 102 1.98 23.71 -18.71
N GLY A 103 1.68 22.58 -19.34
CA GLY A 103 2.19 22.13 -20.62
C GLY A 103 3.58 21.49 -20.59
N LYS A 104 4.29 21.51 -19.45
CA LYS A 104 5.68 21.00 -19.36
C LYS A 104 5.84 19.76 -18.49
N GLY A 105 5.07 19.69 -17.40
CA GLY A 105 5.30 18.69 -16.37
C GLY A 105 5.18 17.23 -16.82
N PHE A 106 4.43 16.94 -17.90
CA PHE A 106 4.31 15.57 -18.42
C PHE A 106 5.67 15.00 -18.87
N ALA A 107 6.35 15.73 -19.76
CA ALA A 107 7.64 15.33 -20.30
C ALA A 107 8.67 15.22 -19.16
N ASP A 108 8.70 16.22 -18.30
CA ASP A 108 9.62 16.29 -17.16
C ASP A 108 9.45 15.14 -16.17
N LEU A 109 8.21 14.70 -15.90
CA LEU A 109 7.92 13.58 -15.01
C LEU A 109 8.16 12.20 -15.65
N THR A 110 7.95 12.06 -16.96
CA THR A 110 7.95 10.75 -17.62
C THR A 110 9.27 10.41 -18.32
N GLN A 111 10.08 11.43 -18.64
CA GLN A 111 11.32 11.25 -19.42
C GLN A 111 12.60 11.35 -18.58
N HIS A 112 12.49 11.77 -17.31
CA HIS A 112 13.64 12.00 -16.44
C HIS A 112 13.70 11.06 -15.23
N LYS A 113 14.91 10.88 -14.71
CA LYS A 113 15.17 10.22 -13.42
C LYS A 113 15.18 11.22 -12.28
N SER A 114 14.97 10.74 -11.06
CA SER A 114 15.06 11.58 -9.87
C SER A 114 16.49 12.03 -9.62
N GLN A 115 16.68 13.33 -9.34
CA GLN A 115 17.98 13.84 -8.87
C GLN A 115 18.30 13.42 -7.43
N GLU A 116 17.28 13.16 -6.60
CA GLU A 116 17.46 12.74 -5.20
C GLU A 116 17.61 11.21 -5.08
N SER A 117 17.11 10.45 -6.06
CA SER A 117 17.29 9.00 -6.15
C SER A 117 17.63 8.60 -7.60
N PRO A 118 18.91 8.66 -8.02
CA PRO A 118 19.32 8.51 -9.42
C PRO A 118 18.99 7.18 -10.09
N LEU A 119 18.64 6.15 -9.31
CA LEU A 119 18.24 4.84 -9.81
C LEU A 119 16.74 4.74 -10.12
N MET A 120 15.94 5.72 -9.68
CA MET A 120 14.49 5.75 -9.87
C MET A 120 14.08 6.70 -10.99
N ALA A 121 13.12 6.27 -11.82
CA ALA A 121 12.38 7.18 -12.68
C ALA A 121 11.50 8.10 -11.82
N LEU A 122 11.27 9.33 -12.29
CA LEU A 122 10.26 10.19 -11.65
C LEU A 122 8.88 9.55 -11.74
N VAL A 123 8.51 9.05 -12.93
CA VAL A 123 7.35 8.20 -13.16
C VAL A 123 7.77 6.97 -13.95
N LYS A 124 7.44 5.80 -13.43
CA LYS A 124 7.55 4.51 -14.12
C LYS A 124 6.15 4.04 -14.50
N PRO A 125 5.77 4.07 -15.79
CA PRO A 125 4.45 3.61 -16.24
C PRO A 125 4.10 2.22 -15.71
N GLY A 126 2.88 2.07 -15.18
CA GLY A 126 2.37 0.83 -14.60
C GLY A 126 2.87 0.48 -13.21
N ASP A 127 3.82 1.23 -12.63
CA ASP A 127 4.49 0.88 -11.38
C ASP A 127 4.61 2.07 -10.42
N PRO A 128 3.60 2.30 -9.54
CA PRO A 128 3.68 3.32 -8.51
C PRO A 128 4.84 3.11 -7.52
N ALA A 129 5.17 1.87 -7.17
CA ALA A 129 6.26 1.58 -6.22
C ALA A 129 7.63 1.94 -6.80
N GLY A 130 7.81 1.76 -8.11
CA GLY A 130 8.98 2.19 -8.86
C GLY A 130 8.97 3.66 -9.32
N SER A 131 7.93 4.43 -8.97
CA SER A 131 7.77 5.84 -9.37
C SER A 131 8.15 6.78 -8.22
N TYR A 132 9.23 7.54 -8.38
CA TYR A 132 9.68 8.46 -7.33
C TYR A 132 8.63 9.53 -6.99
N LEU A 133 7.89 10.04 -7.98
CA LEU A 133 6.76 10.96 -7.79
C LEU A 133 5.76 10.38 -6.77
N TRP A 134 5.35 9.13 -6.95
CA TRP A 134 4.38 8.48 -6.07
C TRP A 134 4.90 8.36 -4.64
N LEU A 135 6.15 7.92 -4.47
CA LEU A 135 6.77 7.81 -3.14
C LEU A 135 6.81 9.17 -2.43
N LYS A 136 7.06 10.25 -3.19
CA LYS A 136 7.13 11.61 -2.65
C LYS A 136 5.77 12.17 -2.25
N VAL A 137 4.73 11.99 -3.07
CA VAL A 137 3.38 12.49 -2.76
C VAL A 137 2.65 11.62 -1.74
N SER A 138 2.97 10.33 -1.68
CA SER A 138 2.42 9.39 -0.68
C SER A 138 3.16 9.41 0.66
N HIS A 139 4.30 10.12 0.73
CA HIS A 139 5.17 10.29 1.91
C HIS A 139 5.82 8.99 2.37
N THR A 140 6.20 8.13 1.43
CA THR A 140 6.85 6.83 1.67
C THR A 140 8.27 6.75 1.10
N ALA A 141 8.75 7.82 0.45
CA ALA A 141 10.13 7.90 -0.03
C ALA A 141 11.14 7.78 1.12
N THR A 142 12.15 6.95 0.95
CA THR A 142 13.29 6.85 1.88
C THR A 142 14.29 7.99 1.68
N GLU A 143 14.40 8.51 0.46
CA GLU A 143 15.29 9.61 0.09
C GLU A 143 14.53 10.91 -0.17
N GLY A 144 14.99 11.99 0.46
CA GLY A 144 14.41 13.32 0.38
C GLY A 144 13.06 13.45 1.10
N ARG A 145 12.61 14.70 1.33
CA ARG A 145 11.38 14.98 2.09
C ARG A 145 10.10 14.77 1.27
N GLY A 146 8.99 14.43 1.92
CA GLY A 146 7.67 14.31 1.29
C GLY A 146 7.19 15.61 0.61
N MET A 147 6.37 15.45 -0.42
CA MET A 147 5.78 16.51 -1.26
C MET A 147 4.25 16.47 -1.22
N PRO A 148 3.55 17.58 -1.53
CA PRO A 148 4.08 18.93 -1.68
C PRO A 148 4.60 19.52 -0.36
N ARG A 149 5.48 20.52 -0.49
CA ARG A 149 6.02 21.29 0.63
C ARG A 149 5.28 22.61 0.77
N THR A 150 5.01 22.97 2.00
CA THR A 150 4.46 24.26 2.43
C THR A 150 5.51 24.99 3.27
N LEU A 151 5.23 26.24 3.65
CA LEU A 151 6.08 27.02 4.56
C LEU A 151 6.29 26.32 5.91
N PHE A 152 5.36 25.44 6.33
CA PHE A 152 5.39 24.79 7.65
C PHE A 152 5.82 23.32 7.61
N GLY A 153 6.05 22.73 6.43
CA GLY A 153 6.29 21.29 6.36
C GLY A 153 5.79 20.63 5.09
N ALA A 154 5.90 19.30 5.04
CA ALA A 154 5.26 18.50 4.01
C ALA A 154 3.79 18.35 4.38
N LYS A 155 2.90 18.58 3.42
CA LYS A 155 1.48 18.33 3.58
C LYS A 155 1.06 17.38 2.48
N LYS A 156 0.44 16.26 2.86
CA LYS A 156 -0.02 15.27 1.88
C LYS A 156 -1.18 15.84 1.06
N LEU A 157 -1.27 15.46 -0.21
CA LEU A 157 -2.42 15.78 -1.03
C LEU A 157 -3.69 15.11 -0.45
N PRO A 158 -4.88 15.67 -0.71
CA PRO A 158 -6.14 14.97 -0.46
C PRO A 158 -6.13 13.58 -1.09
N GLN A 159 -6.79 12.62 -0.43
CA GLN A 159 -6.76 11.22 -0.87
C GLN A 159 -7.25 11.04 -2.31
N ALA A 160 -8.28 11.79 -2.72
CA ALA A 160 -8.78 11.76 -4.09
C ALA A 160 -7.73 12.21 -5.13
N GLU A 161 -6.95 13.26 -4.83
CA GLU A 161 -5.88 13.74 -5.72
C GLU A 161 -4.73 12.71 -5.80
N LEU A 162 -4.40 12.04 -4.68
CA LEU A 162 -3.45 10.92 -4.69
C LEU A 162 -3.94 9.75 -5.53
N ASP A 163 -5.21 9.37 -5.38
CA ASP A 163 -5.78 8.26 -6.13
C ASP A 163 -5.76 8.57 -7.65
N THR A 164 -6.05 9.81 -8.06
CA THR A 164 -5.90 10.24 -9.46
C THR A 164 -4.47 10.06 -9.97
N ILE A 165 -3.46 10.50 -9.21
CA ILE A 165 -2.05 10.33 -9.59
C ILE A 165 -1.67 8.85 -9.64
N ARG A 166 -2.09 8.06 -8.65
CA ARG A 166 -1.81 6.61 -8.59
C ARG A 166 -2.39 5.90 -9.80
N ASP A 167 -3.67 6.15 -10.07
CA ASP A 167 -4.41 5.47 -11.13
C ASP A 167 -3.88 5.88 -12.50
N TRP A 168 -3.48 7.14 -12.69
CA TRP A 168 -2.75 7.57 -13.88
C TRP A 168 -1.46 6.77 -14.10
N ILE A 169 -0.64 6.59 -13.06
CA ILE A 169 0.59 5.79 -13.16
C ILE A 169 0.25 4.33 -13.49
N ILE A 170 -0.70 3.72 -12.78
CA ILE A 170 -1.15 2.33 -13.02
C ILE A 170 -1.62 2.14 -14.46
N GLN A 171 -2.34 3.11 -15.02
CA GLN A 171 -2.88 3.06 -16.37
C GLN A 171 -1.83 3.37 -17.46
N GLY A 172 -0.55 3.49 -17.10
CA GLY A 172 0.55 3.65 -18.06
C GLY A 172 1.03 5.09 -18.24
N ALA A 173 0.65 6.01 -17.36
CA ALA A 173 1.08 7.41 -17.39
C ALA A 173 0.78 8.10 -18.73
N ASN A 174 -0.47 7.97 -19.21
CA ASN A 174 -0.90 8.51 -20.50
C ASN A 174 -0.91 10.06 -20.51
N PRO A 175 -0.55 10.72 -21.62
CA PRO A 175 -0.57 12.18 -21.75
C PRO A 175 -1.97 12.76 -21.62
#